data_AF-A0A1T4WX75-F1
#
_entry.id   AF-A0A1T4WX75-F1
#
_cell.length_a   1.000
_cell.length_b   1.000
_cell.length_c   1.000
_cell.angle_alpha   90.00
_cell.angle_beta   90.00
_cell.angle_gamma   90.00
#
_symmetry.space_group_name_H-M   'P 1'
#
loop_
_entity.id
_entity.type
_entity.pdbx_description
1 polymer ?
#
loop_
_entity_poly.entity_id
_entity_poly.type
_entity_poly.pdbx_seq_one_letter_code
_entity_poly.pdbx_strand_id
1 'polypeptide(L)' 'MSTLHLECPFCGQAMDVDHDGSYAPRYARCASCNERFIYEPLRDGVRTLRPSEADSCSDPEQRELETGGSCED' A
#
# COMPACT_ATOMS: atom_id res chain seq x y z
N MET A 1 4.53 -14.30 10.68
CA MET A 1 3.52 -13.24 10.56
C MET A 1 4.06 -12.07 11.35
N SER A 2 4.26 -10.95 10.68
CA SER A 2 4.75 -9.71 11.29
C SER A 2 3.60 -8.72 11.28
N THR A 3 3.50 -7.88 12.31
CA THR A 3 2.51 -6.79 12.33
C THR A 3 3.16 -5.53 11.76
N LEU A 4 2.51 -4.88 10.80
CA LEU A 4 2.93 -3.58 10.28
C LEU A 4 2.06 -2.48 10.87
N HIS A 5 2.72 -1.44 11.39
CA HIS A 5 2.07 -0.22 11.86
C HIS A 5 1.91 0.74 10.68
N LEU A 6 0.69 0.95 10.22
CA LEU A 6 0.35 1.86 9.13
C LEU A 6 -0.23 3.16 9.68
N GLU A 7 -0.04 4.26 8.96
CA GLU A 7 -0.76 5.50 9.18
C GLU A 7 -1.69 5.79 8.00
N CYS A 8 -2.95 6.07 8.25
CA CYS A 8 -3.89 6.35 7.17
C CYS A 8 -3.55 7.69 6.49
N PRO A 9 -3.26 7.73 5.18
CA PRO A 9 -2.91 8.97 4.50
C PRO A 9 -4.09 9.94 4.33
N PHE A 10 -5.32 9.53 4.69
CA PHE A 10 -6.52 10.37 4.60
C PHE A 10 -6.84 11.07 5.92
N CYS A 11 -6.79 10.34 7.04
CA CYS A 11 -7.20 10.85 8.35
C CYS A 11 -6.09 10.88 9.40
N GLY A 12 -4.90 10.35 9.10
CA GLY A 12 -3.76 10.24 10.02
C GLY A 12 -3.92 9.19 11.10
N GLN A 13 -4.97 8.36 11.07
CA GLN A 13 -5.20 7.35 12.10
C GLN A 13 -4.20 6.20 11.94
N ALA A 14 -3.51 5.86 13.03
CA ALA A 14 -2.65 4.68 13.10
C ALA A 14 -3.48 3.39 13.14
N MET A 15 -3.00 2.34 12.46
CA MET A 15 -3.63 1.04 12.45
C MET A 15 -2.61 -0.08 12.23
N ASP A 16 -2.96 -1.28 12.71
CA ASP A 16 -2.12 -2.46 12.59
C ASP A 16 -2.67 -3.41 11.53
N VAL A 17 -1.79 -3.95 10.69
CA VAL A 17 -2.15 -5.01 9.74
C VAL A 17 -1.27 -6.23 9.92
N ASP A 18 -1.86 -7.41 9.77
CA ASP A 18 -1.08 -8.65 9.67
C ASP A 18 -0.40 -8.73 8.31
N HIS A 19 0.89 -9.04 8.34
CA HIS A 19 1.74 -9.09 7.18
C HIS A 19 2.48 -10.43 7.09
N ASP A 20 2.37 -11.10 5.95
CA ASP A 20 3.02 -12.39 5.70
C ASP A 20 4.53 -12.28 5.40
N GLY A 21 5.08 -11.07 5.27
CA GLY A 21 6.50 -10.82 5.01
C GLY A 21 6.83 -10.58 3.53
N SER A 22 5.83 -10.49 2.65
CA SER A 22 6.02 -10.11 1.25
C SER A 22 6.26 -8.61 1.06
N TYR A 23 7.34 -8.21 0.40
CA TYR A 23 7.59 -6.79 0.08
C TYR A 23 6.75 -6.26 -1.10
N ALA A 24 5.51 -6.73 -1.25
CA ALA A 24 4.61 -6.32 -2.33
C ALA A 24 3.60 -5.27 -1.83
N PRO A 25 3.30 -4.21 -2.63
CA PRO A 25 2.25 -3.27 -2.31
C PRO A 25 0.89 -3.97 -2.21
N ARG A 26 0.08 -3.56 -1.24
CA ARG A 26 -1.25 -4.11 -0.97
C ARG A 26 -2.23 -3.03 -0.60
N TYR A 27 -3.51 -3.30 -0.79
CA TYR A 27 -4.55 -2.42 -0.29
C TYR A 27 -4.84 -2.68 1.20
N ALA A 28 -4.96 -1.59 1.96
CA ALA A 28 -5.55 -1.57 3.29
C ALA A 28 -6.79 -0.68 3.29
N ARG A 29 -7.68 -0.91 4.26
CA ARG A 29 -8.85 -0.06 4.49
C ARG A 29 -8.80 0.49 5.91
N CYS A 30 -8.90 1.80 6.05
CA CYS A 30 -8.89 2.42 7.37
C CYS A 30 -10.22 2.16 8.08
N ALA A 31 -10.19 1.63 9.30
CA ALA A 31 -11.42 1.43 10.09
C ALA A 31 -12.06 2.75 10.56
N SER A 32 -11.30 3.85 10.58
CA SER A 32 -11.77 5.15 11.10
C SER A 32 -12.49 5.99 10.04
N CYS A 33 -11.89 6.19 8.87
CA CYS A 33 -12.52 6.96 7.77
C CYS A 33 -13.12 6.08 6.67
N ASN A 34 -12.94 4.76 6.75
CA ASN A 34 -13.46 3.78 5.80
C ASN A 34 -12.88 3.89 4.38
N GLU A 35 -11.86 4.71 4.17
CA GLU A 35 -11.14 4.90 2.91
C GLU A 35 -10.16 3.76 2.62
N ARG A 36 -9.97 3.48 1.32
CA ARG A 36 -9.01 2.49 0.81
C ARG A 36 -7.70 3.20 0.43
N PHE A 37 -6.58 2.64 0.85
CA PHE A 37 -5.25 3.13 0.53
C PHE A 37 -4.30 1.97 0.25
N ILE A 38 -3.15 2.26 -0.34
CA ILE A 38 -2.10 1.28 -0.62
C ILE A 38 -1.05 1.40 0.47
N TYR A 39 -0.53 0.28 0.94
CA TYR A 39 0.67 0.23 1.76
C TYR A 39 1.72 -0.65 1.09
N GLU A 40 2.96 -0.18 1.10
CA GLU A 40 4.13 -0.89 0.59
C GLU A 40 5.13 -1.13 1.73
N PRO A 41 5.36 -2.40 2.11
CA PRO A 41 6.40 -2.75 3.06
C PRO A 41 7.77 -2.47 2.44
N LEU A 42 8.60 -1.68 3.12
CA LEU A 42 9.98 -1.35 2.74
C LEU A 42 10.96 -1.95 3.76
N ARG A 43 12.26 -1.97 3.44
CA ARG A 43 13.29 -2.41 4.41
C ARG A 43 13.33 -1.56 5.68
N ASP A 44 13.03 -0.26 5.57
CA ASP A 44 13.16 0.71 6.66
C ASP A 44 11.80 1.14 7.25
N GLY A 45 10.72 0.42 6.94
CA GLY A 45 9.39 0.74 7.44
C GLY A 45 8.29 0.41 6.44
N VAL A 46 7.24 1.22 6.43
CA VAL A 46 6.11 1.05 5.53
C VAL A 46 5.71 2.39 4.95
N ARG A 47 5.50 2.43 3.63
CA ARG A 47 5.00 3.60 2.93
C ARG A 47 3.52 3.44 2.69
N THR A 48 2.72 4.48 2.93
CA THR A 48 1.29 4.50 2.64
C THR A 48 0.99 5.53 1.57
N LEU A 49 0.20 5.14 0.57
CA LEU A 49 -0.12 5.92 -0.63
C LEU A 49 -1.63 5.97 -0.81
N ARG A 50 -2.15 7.12 -1.24
CA ARG A 50 -3.53 7.20 -1.71
C ARG A 50 -3.61 6.56 -3.10
N PRO A 51 -4.70 5.87 -3.48
CA PRO A 51 -4.83 5.28 -4.81
C PRO A 51 -4.70 6.33 -5.92
N SER A 52 -5.19 7.55 -5.67
CA SER A 52 -5.07 8.68 -6.60
C SER A 52 -3.66 9.26 -6.72
N GLU A 53 -2.75 8.94 -5.80
CA GLU A 53 -1.35 9.37 -5.79
C GLU A 53 -0.39 8.22 -6.12
N ALA A 54 -0.91 7.02 -6.34
CA ALA A 54 -0.12 5.86 -6.73
C ALA A 54 0.11 5.90 -8.24
N ASP A 55 1.37 5.98 -8.65
CA ASP A 55 1.77 5.66 -10.02
C ASP A 55 1.39 4.20 -10.34
N SER A 56 1.24 3.85 -11.62
CA SER A 56 0.79 2.52 -12.07
C SER A 56 1.60 1.35 -11.49
N CYS A 57 2.85 1.58 -11.05
CA CYS A 57 3.70 0.58 -10.40
C CYS A 57 3.37 0.34 -8.92
N SER A 58 2.82 1.35 -8.25
CA SER A 58 2.44 1.29 -6.84
C SER A 58 1.00 0.82 -6.65
N ASP A 59 0.15 0.94 -7.67
CA ASP A 59 -1.21 0.44 -7.63
C ASP A 59 -1.24 -1.09 -7.92
N PRO A 60 -1.69 -1.92 -6.95
CA PRO A 60 -1.75 -3.37 -7.14
C PRO A 60 -2.59 -3.79 -8.34
N GLU A 61 -3.68 -3.08 -8.62
CA GLU A 61 -4.62 -3.42 -9.70
C GLU A 61 -4.01 -3.08 -11.07
N GLN A 62 -3.31 -1.95 -11.18
CA GLN A 62 -2.56 -1.61 -12.40
C GLN A 62 -1.34 -2.51 -12.61
N ARG A 63 -0.63 -2.94 -11.55
CA ARG A 63 0.51 -3.87 -11.68
C ARG A 63 0.10 -5.22 -12.26
N GLU A 64 -1.10 -5.69 -11.93
CA GLU A 64 -1.63 -6.96 -12.47
C GLU A 64 -2.15 -6.78 -13.92
N LEU A 65 -2.73 -5.62 -14.23
CA LEU A 65 -3.20 -5.29 -15.58
C LEU A 65 -2.04 -5.03 -16.57
N GLU A 66 -0.93 -4.43 -16.10
CA GLU A 66 0.25 -4.08 -16.88
C GLU A 66 1.30 -5.22 -16.90
N THR A 67 0.85 -6.46 -17.10
CA THR A 67 1.72 -7.52 -17.65
C THR A 67 2.05 -7.18 -19.11
N GLY A 68 2.78 -6.09 -19.34
CA GLY A 68 3.10 -5.57 -20.68
C GLY A 68 3.66 -4.15 -20.76
N GLY A 69 3.76 -3.38 -19.67
CA GLY A 69 4.26 -2.01 -19.71
C GLY A 69 5.41 -1.80 -18.73
N SER A 70 6.61 -1.58 -19.26
CA SER A 70 7.84 -1.33 -18.51
C SER A 70 7.68 -0.22 -17.47
N CYS A 71 7.98 -0.53 -16.21
CA CYS A 71 8.49 0.46 -15.26
C CYS A 71 10.00 0.60 -15.51
N GLU A 72 10.35 1.20 -16.65
CA GLU A 72 11.74 1.56 -16.97
C GLU A 72 11.94 3.06 -16.73
N ASP A 73 13.12 3.34 -16.17
CA ASP A 73 13.72 4.60 -15.69
C ASP A 73 13.54 5.83 -16.61
#